data_AF-A0A261VQE4-F1
#
_entry.id   AF-A0A261VQE4-F1
#
_cell.length_a   1.000
_cell.length_b   1.000
_cell.length_c   1.000
_cell.angle_alpha   90.00
_cell.angle_beta   90.00
_cell.angle_gamma   90.00
#
_symmetry.space_group_name_H-M   'P 1'
#
loop_
_entity.id
_entity.type
_entity.pdbx_description
1 polymer ?
#
loop_
_entity_poly.entity_id
_entity_poly.type
_entity_poly.pdbx_seq_one_letter_code
_entity_poly.pdbx_strand_id
1 'polypeptide(L)'
;MLTLAPETTAQPRRPRAPEATAVLQSLTLQVEDLAVGWVVKARVHGKVSKTAPRGAVVCFQFYDVHGDPLDAPHSGFTYSTHLERRFHYVPVGDSSIAAVTLRPLLPPPQAVRLELHLQRWSGMEQAPITGELTAEPYDYTLPDLPRLEATDAEGAERVAWHWLTARKTERQYLLEIQALAWRIGAPALLREACYLLEQAPEVRGYMRQQSRYALAALDEMSDWLPLAPNAQCGRHAGLAHVVAHLAPQASPNGRLYDPIALAAAQYEQGFKPLVIVPTEYTQQASPDGPYTHRVQDGVEVIELDSLTPAAHARVKRTDLLRFDTLLSSHWISRRRVGLIHAHIGRSGYDLALRALALGAQYRLPIVMQWQEPASPCPVTDASAPPPDSEWWRQAYTQQLRCAARADAVIVTDAWQAALLLQAGIHRDRIFLVPPWSAPAGSTAPARPADSRRWIALLDVSDLSSERISALGDSLPAAIDLPGFGLQVIGPNAAVAQLEAALMNAGMQAHLATADARGGAGLGDTTPDLVIRMVPGRHAGRPDWLSDLDTLRRQGTLVLAERTPQSDCLLQHGQCGLTFDLREAGSLARALAEMAPDAETATRLRQRTAESMVSNEMAQLIVESAYRYALCAP
;
A
#
# COMPACT_ATOMS: atom_id res chain seq x y z
N MET A 1 -64.22 19.39 -28.75
CA MET A 1 -64.50 19.44 -27.30
C MET A 1 -63.98 18.17 -26.67
N LEU A 2 -62.74 18.21 -26.15
CA LEU A 2 -62.14 17.13 -25.37
C LEU A 2 -61.35 17.76 -24.23
N THR A 3 -61.61 17.24 -23.05
CA THR A 3 -61.30 17.72 -21.71
C THR A 3 -59.83 17.47 -21.34
N LEU A 4 -59.18 18.45 -20.73
CA LEU A 4 -57.84 18.33 -20.13
C LEU A 4 -57.92 17.53 -18.81
N ALA A 5 -56.99 16.59 -18.62
CA ALA A 5 -56.70 15.96 -17.32
C ALA A 5 -55.49 16.67 -16.67
N PRO A 6 -55.43 16.79 -15.32
CA PRO A 6 -54.36 17.51 -14.65
C PRO A 6 -53.11 16.63 -14.45
N GLU A 7 -51.94 17.25 -14.67
CA GLU A 7 -50.62 16.72 -14.34
C GLU A 7 -50.45 16.57 -12.82
N THR A 8 -50.14 15.35 -12.37
CA THR A 8 -49.69 15.08 -11.01
C THR A 8 -48.18 15.27 -10.92
N THR A 9 -47.74 16.45 -10.47
CA THR A 9 -46.38 16.67 -9.98
C THR A 9 -46.12 15.81 -8.75
N ALA A 10 -45.27 14.80 -8.88
CA ALA A 10 -44.75 14.04 -7.74
C ALA A 10 -43.78 14.92 -6.95
N GLN A 11 -44.19 15.34 -5.75
CA GLN A 11 -43.28 15.97 -4.78
C GLN A 11 -42.20 14.97 -4.33
N PRO A 12 -40.96 15.43 -4.09
CA PRO A 12 -39.94 14.60 -3.47
C PRO A 12 -40.40 14.19 -2.07
N ARG A 13 -40.46 12.88 -1.82
CA ARG A 13 -40.77 12.33 -0.49
C ARG A 13 -39.75 12.86 0.51
N ARG A 14 -40.19 13.70 1.45
CA ARG A 14 -39.44 13.97 2.68
C ARG A 14 -39.12 12.64 3.38
N PRO A 15 -37.92 12.47 3.95
CA PRO A 15 -37.63 11.30 4.79
C PRO A 15 -38.65 11.26 5.92
N ARG A 16 -39.34 10.13 6.05
CA ARG A 16 -40.22 9.84 7.18
C ARG A 16 -39.33 9.68 8.40
N ALA A 17 -39.56 10.47 9.45
CA ALA A 17 -38.96 10.23 10.76
C ALA A 17 -39.28 8.77 11.18
N PRO A 18 -38.31 8.01 11.73
CA PRO A 18 -38.56 6.64 12.15
C PRO A 18 -39.70 6.64 13.18
N GLU A 19 -40.78 5.91 12.89
CA GLU A 19 -41.86 5.65 13.84
C GLU A 19 -41.21 5.06 15.11
N ALA A 20 -41.50 5.68 16.26
CA ALA A 20 -40.86 5.38 17.52
C ALA A 20 -41.12 3.92 17.95
N THR A 21 -40.18 3.01 17.62
CA THR A 21 -40.08 1.71 18.28
C THR A 21 -39.89 1.97 19.76
N ALA A 22 -40.92 1.68 20.57
CA ALA A 22 -40.98 2.05 21.98
C ALA A 22 -39.70 1.61 22.71
N VAL A 23 -38.92 2.59 23.16
CA VAL A 23 -37.69 2.37 23.91
C VAL A 23 -38.05 1.75 25.26
N LEU A 24 -37.49 0.57 25.55
CA LEU A 24 -37.70 -0.14 26.82
C LEU A 24 -36.83 0.45 27.93
N GLN A 25 -35.57 0.77 27.62
CA GLN A 25 -34.63 1.39 28.53
C GLN A 25 -33.55 2.13 27.75
N SER A 26 -33.05 3.24 28.31
CA SER A 26 -31.86 3.94 27.81
C SER A 26 -30.83 4.05 28.91
N LEU A 27 -29.56 4.01 28.52
CA LEU A 27 -28.42 4.22 29.40
C LEU A 27 -27.43 5.15 28.72
N THR A 28 -26.97 6.17 29.44
CA THR A 28 -25.95 7.11 28.96
C THR A 28 -24.75 7.02 29.88
N LEU A 29 -23.57 6.80 29.29
CA LEU A 29 -22.31 6.59 29.99
C LEU A 29 -21.31 7.66 29.55
N GLN A 30 -20.52 8.15 30.49
CA GLN A 30 -19.35 8.99 30.19
C GLN A 30 -18.17 8.08 29.85
N VAL A 31 -17.43 8.43 28.81
CA VAL A 31 -16.21 7.72 28.40
C VAL A 31 -15.02 8.48 28.98
N GLU A 32 -14.44 7.93 30.03
CA GLU A 32 -13.31 8.55 30.75
C GLU A 32 -11.95 8.02 30.27
N ASP A 33 -11.89 6.76 29.85
CA ASP A 33 -10.70 6.12 29.27
C ASP A 33 -11.07 5.42 27.95
N LEU A 34 -10.42 5.82 26.86
CA LEU A 34 -10.62 5.28 25.51
C LEU A 34 -10.03 3.87 25.31
N ALA A 35 -9.27 3.36 26.29
CA ALA A 35 -8.74 2.00 26.30
C ALA A 35 -9.59 1.02 27.12
N VAL A 36 -10.59 1.52 27.86
CA VAL A 36 -11.53 0.70 28.62
C VAL A 36 -12.77 0.46 27.78
N GLY A 37 -13.10 -0.82 27.57
CA GLY A 37 -14.30 -1.21 26.85
C GLY A 37 -15.55 -1.17 27.75
N TRP A 38 -16.72 -1.35 27.14
CA TRP A 38 -17.98 -1.51 27.87
C TRP A 38 -18.63 -2.85 27.56
N VAL A 39 -18.80 -3.69 28.57
CA VAL A 39 -19.59 -4.92 28.45
C VAL A 39 -21.05 -4.57 28.73
N VAL A 40 -21.87 -4.68 27.69
CA VAL A 40 -23.31 -4.43 27.77
C VAL A 40 -24.05 -5.74 28.01
N LYS A 41 -24.93 -5.75 29.01
CA LYS A 41 -25.82 -6.88 29.29
C LYS A 41 -27.26 -6.41 29.08
N ALA A 42 -28.00 -7.17 28.30
CA ALA A 42 -29.40 -6.90 28.04
C ALA A 42 -30.25 -8.14 28.29
N ARG A 43 -31.39 -7.94 28.96
CA ARG A 43 -32.38 -8.99 29.20
C ARG A 43 -33.76 -8.46 28.88
N VAL A 44 -34.56 -9.25 28.17
CA VAL A 44 -35.94 -8.87 27.86
C VAL A 44 -36.88 -10.01 28.18
N HIS A 45 -37.86 -9.71 29.02
CA HIS A 45 -38.89 -10.64 29.46
C HIS A 45 -40.23 -10.26 28.84
N GLY A 46 -41.01 -11.25 28.45
CA GLY A 46 -42.34 -11.05 27.90
C GLY A 46 -43.16 -12.33 27.92
N LYS A 47 -44.48 -12.21 28.06
CA LYS A 47 -45.39 -13.35 27.86
C LYS A 47 -45.50 -13.66 26.38
N VAL A 48 -44.55 -14.44 25.86
CA VAL A 48 -44.55 -14.95 24.49
C VAL A 48 -44.75 -16.46 24.49
N SER A 49 -45.49 -16.98 23.51
CA SER A 49 -45.82 -18.42 23.42
C SER A 49 -44.60 -19.29 23.09
N LYS A 50 -43.58 -18.71 22.47
CA LYS A 50 -42.25 -19.29 22.22
C LYS A 50 -41.20 -18.20 22.30
N THR A 51 -39.99 -18.56 22.72
CA THR A 51 -38.83 -17.64 22.71
C THR A 51 -38.63 -17.05 21.31
N ALA A 52 -38.70 -15.73 21.21
CA ALA A 52 -38.47 -15.00 19.97
C ALA A 52 -37.00 -14.56 19.92
N PRO A 53 -36.17 -15.09 19.00
CA PRO A 53 -34.74 -14.77 18.95
C PRO A 53 -34.45 -13.31 18.55
N ARG A 54 -35.45 -12.60 18.01
CA ARG A 54 -35.37 -11.20 17.56
C ARG A 54 -36.56 -10.39 18.09
N GLY A 55 -36.73 -10.37 19.41
CA GLY A 55 -37.86 -9.64 20.01
C GLY A 55 -37.53 -8.21 20.41
N ALA A 56 -36.25 -7.90 20.64
CA ALA A 56 -35.75 -6.56 20.92
C ALA A 56 -34.39 -6.32 20.26
N VAL A 57 -33.93 -5.08 20.27
CA VAL A 57 -32.61 -4.67 19.80
C VAL A 57 -31.95 -3.74 20.81
N VAL A 58 -30.66 -3.95 21.04
CA VAL A 58 -29.79 -2.95 21.69
C VAL A 58 -29.12 -2.16 20.59
N CYS A 59 -29.34 -0.85 20.58
CA CYS A 59 -28.65 0.10 19.72
C CYS A 59 -27.60 0.85 20.54
N PHE A 60 -26.46 1.16 19.94
CA PHE A 60 -25.43 1.95 20.60
C PHE A 60 -24.86 3.02 19.68
N GLN A 61 -24.50 4.16 20.27
CA GLN A 61 -23.99 5.33 19.57
C GLN A 61 -22.97 6.05 20.45
N PHE A 62 -21.79 6.33 19.90
CA PHE A 62 -20.80 7.18 20.56
C PHE A 62 -20.98 8.64 20.14
N TYR A 63 -20.56 9.55 21.00
CA TYR A 63 -20.59 10.99 20.76
C TYR A 63 -19.26 11.63 21.14
N ASP A 64 -18.89 12.65 20.39
CA ASP A 64 -17.72 13.49 20.68
C ASP A 64 -18.03 14.60 21.69
N VAL A 65 -17.05 15.46 21.95
CA VAL A 65 -17.17 16.61 22.86
C VAL A 65 -18.18 17.67 22.41
N HIS A 66 -18.49 17.72 21.11
CA HIS A 66 -19.48 18.62 20.53
C HIS A 66 -20.89 18.03 20.54
N GLY A 67 -21.02 16.73 20.87
CA GLY A 67 -22.28 16.00 20.83
C GLY A 67 -22.61 15.46 19.45
N ASP A 68 -21.65 15.45 18.53
CA ASP A 68 -21.80 14.86 17.20
C ASP A 68 -21.64 13.33 17.28
N PRO A 69 -22.46 12.57 16.54
CA PRO A 69 -22.40 11.11 16.57
C PRO A 69 -21.14 10.57 15.88
N LEU A 70 -20.42 9.69 16.57
CA LEU A 70 -19.27 8.96 16.05
C LEU A 70 -19.66 7.53 15.67
N ASP A 71 -19.38 7.09 14.44
CA ASP A 71 -19.51 5.66 14.09
C ASP A 71 -18.36 4.87 14.73
N ALA A 72 -18.64 3.61 15.04
CA ALA A 72 -17.67 2.64 15.54
C ALA A 72 -17.64 1.43 14.60
N PRO A 73 -17.09 1.57 13.38
CA PRO A 73 -17.17 0.54 12.36
C PRO A 73 -16.48 -0.76 12.73
N HIS A 74 -15.48 -0.67 13.61
CA HIS A 74 -14.66 -1.78 14.08
C HIS A 74 -15.19 -2.48 15.34
N SER A 75 -16.35 -2.05 15.86
CA SER A 75 -16.99 -2.64 17.04
C SER A 75 -17.41 -4.12 16.85
N GLY A 76 -17.45 -4.60 15.60
CA GLY A 76 -17.88 -5.96 15.27
C GLY A 76 -19.39 -6.16 15.30
N PHE A 77 -20.17 -5.07 15.32
CA PHE A 77 -21.63 -5.09 15.25
C PHE A 77 -22.15 -4.53 13.92
N THR A 78 -23.35 -4.98 13.55
CA THR A 78 -24.03 -4.59 12.31
C THR A 78 -24.56 -3.17 12.40
N TYR A 79 -24.30 -2.36 11.38
CA TYR A 79 -24.95 -1.05 11.22
C TYR A 79 -26.31 -1.21 10.54
N SER A 80 -27.33 -0.54 11.05
CA SER A 80 -28.65 -0.48 10.42
C SER A 80 -28.85 0.89 9.80
N THR A 81 -29.10 0.94 8.50
CA THR A 81 -29.49 2.18 7.79
C THR A 81 -30.86 2.69 8.24
N HIS A 82 -31.74 1.81 8.73
CA HIS A 82 -33.05 2.21 9.24
C HIS A 82 -32.98 2.83 10.64
N LEU A 83 -32.08 2.31 11.49
CA LEU A 83 -31.90 2.82 12.86
C LEU A 83 -30.82 3.91 12.93
N GLU A 84 -30.09 4.11 11.83
CA GLU A 84 -28.89 4.97 11.70
C GLU A 84 -27.83 4.68 12.78
N ARG A 85 -27.80 3.45 13.31
CA ARG A 85 -26.99 3.04 14.47
C ARG A 85 -26.52 1.60 14.35
N ARG A 86 -25.44 1.30 15.08
CA ARG A 86 -24.97 -0.08 15.31
C ARG A 86 -25.90 -0.77 16.30
N PHE A 87 -26.20 -2.06 16.07
CA PHE A 87 -27.16 -2.78 16.90
C PHE A 87 -26.86 -4.28 17.09
N HIS A 88 -27.52 -4.88 18.08
CA HIS A 88 -27.54 -6.32 18.34
C HIS A 88 -28.96 -6.79 18.71
N TYR A 89 -29.38 -7.94 18.20
CA TYR A 89 -30.68 -8.53 18.56
C TYR A 89 -30.63 -9.15 19.96
N VAL A 90 -31.71 -8.93 20.72
CA VAL A 90 -31.90 -9.53 22.03
C VAL A 90 -33.12 -10.47 21.97
N PRO A 91 -32.98 -11.74 22.39
CA PRO A 91 -34.09 -12.67 22.45
C PRO A 91 -35.07 -12.26 23.55
N VAL A 92 -36.33 -12.63 23.34
CA VAL A 92 -37.42 -12.39 24.29
C VAL A 92 -38.09 -13.70 24.64
N GLY A 93 -38.37 -13.91 25.92
CA GLY A 93 -39.07 -15.08 26.43
C GLY A 93 -39.53 -14.89 27.87
N ASP A 94 -39.85 -15.99 28.53
CA ASP A 94 -40.24 -15.95 29.94
C ASP A 94 -39.07 -15.56 30.87
N SER A 95 -39.32 -15.59 32.18
CA SER A 95 -38.33 -15.25 33.20
C SER A 95 -37.13 -16.20 33.26
N SER A 96 -37.11 -17.30 32.50
CA SER A 96 -36.00 -18.26 32.46
C SER A 96 -34.90 -17.90 31.45
N ILE A 97 -35.12 -16.90 30.58
CA ILE A 97 -34.11 -16.48 29.61
C ILE A 97 -32.95 -15.73 30.27
N ALA A 98 -31.74 -16.23 30.06
CA ALA A 98 -30.50 -15.59 30.48
C ALA A 98 -30.29 -14.24 29.78
N ALA A 99 -29.63 -13.30 30.47
CA ALA A 99 -29.22 -12.05 29.83
C ALA A 99 -28.25 -12.34 28.68
N VAL A 100 -28.38 -11.59 27.59
CA VAL A 100 -27.38 -11.57 26.52
C VAL A 100 -26.27 -10.63 26.95
N THR A 101 -25.06 -11.16 27.00
CA THR A 101 -23.84 -10.37 27.17
C THR A 101 -23.27 -10.06 25.80
N LEU A 102 -23.25 -8.78 25.46
CA LEU A 102 -22.64 -8.30 24.22
C LEU A 102 -21.11 -8.34 24.35
N ARG A 103 -20.45 -8.34 23.19
CA ARG A 103 -19.00 -8.20 23.09
C ARG A 103 -18.60 -6.81 23.65
N PRO A 104 -17.43 -6.68 24.30
CA PRO A 104 -16.97 -5.39 24.81
C PRO A 104 -16.92 -4.34 23.70
N LEU A 105 -17.53 -3.19 23.95
CA LEU A 105 -17.53 -2.03 23.06
C LEU A 105 -16.34 -1.13 23.40
N LEU A 106 -15.31 -1.12 22.55
CA LEU A 106 -14.23 -0.16 22.68
C LEU A 106 -14.67 1.20 22.14
N PRO A 107 -14.50 2.30 22.90
CA PRO A 107 -14.79 3.63 22.39
C PRO A 107 -13.88 4.00 21.20
N PRO A 108 -14.43 4.61 20.12
CA PRO A 108 -13.60 5.17 19.06
C PRO A 108 -12.79 6.37 19.57
N PRO A 109 -11.74 6.79 18.84
CA PRO A 109 -11.05 8.04 19.16
C PRO A 109 -12.04 9.19 19.29
N GLN A 110 -11.80 10.10 20.23
CA GLN A 110 -12.63 11.30 20.49
C GLN A 110 -13.97 11.05 21.20
N ALA A 111 -14.37 9.80 21.45
CA ALA A 111 -15.60 9.52 22.19
C ALA A 111 -15.52 10.03 23.63
N VAL A 112 -16.47 10.85 24.04
CA VAL A 112 -16.64 11.29 25.44
C VAL A 112 -17.90 10.72 26.07
N ARG A 113 -18.83 10.19 25.25
CA ARG A 113 -20.11 9.67 25.71
C ARG A 113 -20.56 8.48 24.87
N LEU A 114 -21.17 7.50 25.53
CA LEU A 114 -21.82 6.34 24.92
C LEU A 114 -23.30 6.33 25.31
N GLU A 115 -24.18 6.26 24.31
CA GLU A 115 -25.61 6.04 24.52
C GLU A 115 -26.01 4.64 24.08
N LEU A 116 -26.76 3.96 24.93
CA LEU A 116 -27.31 2.63 24.70
C LEU A 116 -28.83 2.69 24.81
N HIS A 117 -29.53 2.10 23.85
CA HIS A 117 -30.99 2.00 23.89
C HIS A 117 -31.42 0.57 23.63
N LEU A 118 -32.20 0.02 24.56
CA LEU A 118 -32.91 -1.23 24.37
C LEU A 118 -34.30 -0.91 23.85
N GLN A 119 -34.62 -1.36 22.64
CA GLN A 119 -35.85 -1.02 21.94
C GLN A 119 -36.59 -2.28 21.47
N ARG A 120 -37.91 -2.19 21.35
CA ARG A 120 -38.72 -3.27 20.76
C ARG A 120 -38.38 -3.44 19.28
N TRP A 121 -38.32 -4.69 18.82
CA TRP A 121 -38.23 -4.97 17.39
C TRP A 121 -39.63 -4.88 16.75
N SER A 122 -39.71 -4.50 15.47
CA SER A 122 -40.96 -4.16 14.76
C SER A 122 -42.04 -5.25 14.74
N GLY A 123 -41.72 -6.50 15.07
CA GLY A 123 -42.69 -7.59 15.23
C GLY A 123 -43.32 -7.72 16.62
N MET A 124 -42.92 -6.89 17.59
CA MET A 124 -43.23 -7.05 19.03
C MET A 124 -43.92 -5.84 19.66
N GLU A 125 -44.44 -4.92 18.85
CA GLU A 125 -44.95 -3.61 19.31
C GLU A 125 -46.05 -3.72 20.37
N GLN A 126 -46.95 -4.70 20.23
CA GLN A 126 -48.08 -4.92 21.15
C GLN A 126 -47.80 -5.95 22.25
N ALA A 127 -46.63 -6.61 22.24
CA ALA A 127 -46.30 -7.61 23.24
C ALA A 127 -45.97 -6.94 24.60
N PRO A 128 -46.51 -7.42 25.73
CA PRO A 128 -46.18 -6.91 27.05
C PRO A 128 -44.78 -7.39 27.45
N ILE A 129 -43.76 -6.64 27.01
CA ILE A 129 -42.36 -6.96 27.26
C ILE A 129 -41.69 -5.84 28.07
N THR A 130 -40.82 -6.25 28.99
CA THR A 130 -40.00 -5.41 29.86
C THR A 130 -38.54 -5.75 29.63
N GLY A 131 -37.68 -4.73 29.58
CA GLY A 131 -36.24 -4.90 29.35
C GLY A 131 -35.42 -4.40 30.54
N GLU A 132 -34.27 -5.02 30.74
CA GLU A 132 -33.19 -4.55 31.59
C GLU A 132 -31.94 -4.39 30.74
N LEU A 133 -31.27 -3.26 30.86
CA LEU A 133 -30.05 -2.87 30.17
C LEU A 133 -29.06 -2.34 31.19
N THR A 134 -27.91 -3.01 31.29
CA THR A 134 -26.79 -2.58 32.12
C THR A 134 -25.51 -2.57 31.31
N ALA A 135 -24.54 -1.77 31.74
CA ALA A 135 -23.22 -1.72 31.15
C ALA A 135 -22.18 -1.53 32.24
N GLU A 136 -21.07 -2.26 32.11
CA GLU A 136 -19.97 -2.27 33.07
C GLU A 136 -18.66 -1.99 32.32
N PRO A 137 -17.72 -1.22 32.91
CA PRO A 137 -16.40 -1.04 32.32
C PRO A 137 -15.67 -2.39 32.23
N TYR A 138 -14.86 -2.55 31.19
CA TYR A 138 -14.16 -3.79 30.89
C TYR A 138 -12.72 -3.52 30.52
N ASP A 139 -11.82 -4.00 31.38
CA ASP A 139 -10.40 -4.05 31.10
C ASP A 139 -10.10 -5.26 30.23
N TYR A 140 -9.66 -4.99 29.00
CA TYR A 140 -9.24 -6.05 28.08
C TYR A 140 -8.13 -6.90 28.69
N THR A 141 -8.15 -8.19 28.36
CA THR A 141 -7.17 -9.19 28.79
C THR A 141 -6.31 -9.66 27.62
N LEU A 142 -5.20 -10.35 27.90
CA LEU A 142 -4.33 -10.90 26.84
C LEU A 142 -5.07 -11.79 25.83
N PRO A 143 -5.99 -12.70 26.23
CA PRO A 143 -6.81 -13.46 25.29
C PRO A 143 -7.67 -12.64 24.32
N ASP A 144 -8.00 -11.39 24.67
CA ASP A 144 -8.84 -10.54 23.82
C ASP A 144 -8.03 -9.87 22.69
N LEU A 145 -6.72 -9.70 22.88
CA LEU A 145 -5.86 -8.92 21.99
C LEU A 145 -5.86 -9.41 20.53
N PRO A 146 -5.69 -10.71 20.23
CA PRO A 146 -5.65 -11.17 18.84
C PRO A 146 -6.95 -10.90 18.10
N ARG A 147 -8.07 -10.96 18.82
CA ARG A 147 -9.38 -10.68 18.25
C ARG A 147 -9.59 -9.19 18.03
N LEU A 148 -9.11 -8.36 18.95
CA LEU A 148 -9.14 -6.91 18.80
C LEU A 148 -8.25 -6.47 17.63
N GLU A 149 -7.03 -6.98 17.53
CA GLU A 149 -6.10 -6.76 16.41
C GLU A 149 -6.77 -7.07 15.05
N ALA A 150 -7.48 -8.20 14.96
CA ALA A 150 -8.15 -8.62 13.72
C ALA A 150 -9.33 -7.73 13.30
N THR A 151 -9.97 -7.03 14.25
CA THR A 151 -11.16 -6.21 13.97
C THR A 151 -10.90 -4.70 14.02
N ASP A 152 -9.98 -4.26 14.86
CA ASP A 152 -9.66 -2.88 15.23
C ASP A 152 -8.18 -2.77 15.67
N ALA A 153 -7.25 -2.68 14.70
CA ALA A 153 -5.82 -2.56 15.00
C ALA A 153 -5.47 -1.30 15.81
N GLU A 154 -6.14 -0.17 15.54
CA GLU A 154 -5.96 1.07 16.30
C GLU A 154 -6.50 0.94 17.74
N GLY A 155 -7.61 0.23 17.91
CA GLY A 155 -8.14 -0.14 19.23
C GLY A 155 -7.19 -1.03 20.01
N ALA A 156 -6.60 -2.03 19.35
CA ALA A 156 -5.57 -2.89 19.95
C ALA A 156 -4.34 -2.09 20.39
N GLU A 157 -3.91 -1.11 19.59
CA GLU A 157 -2.83 -0.20 19.97
C GLU A 157 -3.17 0.62 21.22
N ARG A 158 -4.37 1.21 21.31
CA ARG A 158 -4.80 1.97 22.49
C ARG A 158 -4.82 1.12 23.76
N VAL A 159 -5.36 -0.09 23.68
CA VAL A 159 -5.36 -1.06 24.79
C VAL A 159 -3.93 -1.41 25.20
N ALA A 160 -3.04 -1.62 24.23
CA ALA A 160 -1.64 -1.89 24.49
C ALA A 160 -0.91 -0.72 25.20
N TRP A 161 -1.17 0.53 24.81
CA TRP A 161 -0.65 1.72 25.50
C TRP A 161 -1.15 1.83 26.94
N HIS A 162 -2.43 1.54 27.18
CA HIS A 162 -2.98 1.48 28.53
C HIS A 162 -2.29 0.40 29.36
N TRP A 163 -2.08 -0.80 28.81
CA TRP A 163 -1.33 -1.86 29.50
C TRP A 163 0.12 -1.50 29.75
N LEU A 164 0.82 -0.83 28.82
CA LEU A 164 2.18 -0.35 29.07
C LEU A 164 2.22 0.59 30.28
N THR A 165 1.21 1.44 30.44
CA THR A 165 1.13 2.38 31.57
C THR A 165 0.83 1.67 32.89
N ALA A 166 -0.12 0.73 32.88
CA ALA A 166 -0.58 0.03 34.07
C ALA A 166 0.34 -1.13 34.51
N ARG A 167 1.02 -1.79 33.55
CA ARG A 167 1.71 -3.08 33.73
C ARG A 167 3.19 -3.04 33.26
N LYS A 168 3.89 -1.96 33.61
CA LYS A 168 5.27 -1.62 33.15
C LYS A 168 6.33 -2.71 33.35
N THR A 169 6.13 -3.63 34.29
CA THR A 169 7.11 -4.68 34.64
C THR A 169 6.62 -6.08 34.36
N GLU A 170 5.37 -6.26 33.94
CA GLU A 170 4.78 -7.59 33.74
C GLU A 170 5.23 -8.19 32.41
N ARG A 171 6.14 -9.16 32.50
CA ARG A 171 6.80 -9.78 31.34
C ARG A 171 5.85 -10.22 30.23
N GLN A 172 4.74 -10.88 30.58
CA GLN A 172 3.83 -11.44 29.59
C GLN A 172 3.14 -10.34 28.77
N TYR A 173 2.73 -9.25 29.42
CA TYR A 173 2.14 -8.10 28.73
C TYR A 173 3.14 -7.42 27.82
N LEU A 174 4.35 -7.16 28.30
CA LEU A 174 5.37 -6.49 27.51
C LEU A 174 5.76 -7.27 26.23
N LEU A 175 5.83 -8.61 26.30
CA LEU A 175 6.11 -9.47 25.14
C LEU A 175 4.97 -9.44 24.12
N GLU A 176 3.72 -9.53 24.58
CA GLU A 176 2.55 -9.48 23.71
C GLU A 176 2.39 -8.11 23.05
N ILE A 177 2.67 -7.03 23.79
CA ILE A 177 2.65 -5.66 23.26
C ILE A 177 3.76 -5.47 22.23
N GLN A 178 4.99 -5.96 22.49
CA GLN A 178 6.07 -5.92 21.51
C GLN A 178 5.68 -6.65 20.21
N ALA A 179 5.12 -7.85 20.33
CA ALA A 179 4.72 -8.65 19.18
C ALA A 179 3.56 -8.00 18.40
N LEU A 180 2.56 -7.45 19.11
CA LEU A 180 1.47 -6.67 18.50
C LEU A 180 2.02 -5.47 17.74
N ALA A 181 2.83 -4.64 18.40
CA ALA A 181 3.36 -3.40 17.83
C ALA A 181 4.15 -3.65 16.54
N TRP A 182 4.88 -4.78 16.47
CA TRP A 182 5.52 -5.23 15.24
C TRP A 182 4.50 -5.55 14.15
N ARG A 183 3.50 -6.40 14.43
CA ARG A 183 2.51 -6.84 13.44
C ARG A 183 1.64 -5.71 12.91
N ILE A 184 1.20 -4.79 13.76
CA ILE A 184 0.38 -3.64 13.31
C ILE A 184 1.23 -2.50 12.73
N GLY A 185 2.55 -2.57 12.88
CA GLY A 185 3.48 -1.54 12.42
C GLY A 185 3.35 -0.23 13.18
N ALA A 186 3.43 -0.29 14.52
CA ALA A 186 3.42 0.84 15.44
C ALA A 186 4.81 1.08 16.09
N PRO A 187 5.73 1.80 15.42
CA PRO A 187 7.10 2.06 15.89
C PRO A 187 7.20 2.66 17.30
N ALA A 188 6.32 3.59 17.66
CA ALA A 188 6.36 4.25 18.96
C ALA A 188 6.04 3.26 20.09
N LEU A 189 4.99 2.46 19.92
CA LEU A 189 4.60 1.42 20.86
C LEU A 189 5.69 0.34 20.98
N LEU A 190 6.23 -0.09 19.85
CA LEU A 190 7.30 -1.09 19.80
C LEU A 190 8.54 -0.62 20.56
N ARG A 191 8.95 0.64 20.35
CA ARG A 191 10.11 1.24 21.01
C ARG A 191 9.95 1.25 22.53
N GLU A 192 8.81 1.73 23.02
CA GLU A 192 8.53 1.81 24.46
C GLU A 192 8.47 0.41 25.09
N ALA A 193 7.77 -0.53 24.47
CA ALA A 193 7.70 -1.92 24.94
C ALA A 193 9.10 -2.57 25.02
N CYS A 194 9.95 -2.36 24.01
CA CYS A 194 11.33 -2.87 24.01
C CYS A 194 12.17 -2.25 25.13
N TYR A 195 12.06 -0.94 25.39
CA TYR A 195 12.79 -0.30 26.47
C TYR A 195 12.37 -0.81 27.85
N LEU A 196 11.07 -0.98 28.08
CA LEU A 196 10.56 -1.56 29.33
C LEU A 196 10.97 -3.03 29.49
N LEU A 197 10.98 -3.82 28.41
CA LEU A 197 11.50 -5.19 28.41
C LEU A 197 12.98 -5.25 28.77
N GLU A 198 13.81 -4.35 28.25
CA GLU A 198 15.25 -4.36 28.59
C GLU A 198 15.50 -4.08 30.08
N GLN A 199 14.65 -3.26 30.71
CA GLN A 199 14.74 -2.87 32.11
C GLN A 199 14.08 -3.86 33.08
N ALA A 200 13.15 -4.70 32.60
CA ALA A 200 12.41 -5.61 33.46
C ALA A 200 13.32 -6.71 34.07
N PRO A 201 13.22 -6.98 35.39
CA PRO A 201 14.15 -7.84 36.11
C PRO A 201 14.08 -9.32 35.69
N GLU A 202 12.92 -9.77 35.21
CA GLU A 202 12.66 -11.18 34.84
C GLU A 202 13.06 -11.53 33.39
N VAL A 203 13.64 -10.59 32.65
CA VAL A 203 13.89 -10.76 31.22
C VAL A 203 15.17 -11.54 30.96
N ARG A 204 15.03 -12.67 30.27
CA ARG A 204 16.12 -13.58 29.88
C ARG A 204 16.93 -13.02 28.71
N GLY A 205 18.15 -13.54 28.52
CA GLY A 205 19.06 -13.07 27.47
C GLY A 205 18.47 -13.05 26.06
N TYR A 206 17.68 -14.07 25.68
CA TYR A 206 17.05 -14.14 24.35
C TYR A 206 16.00 -13.04 24.12
N MET A 207 15.25 -12.66 25.15
CA MET A 207 14.19 -11.62 25.07
C MET A 207 14.81 -10.23 24.93
N ARG A 208 15.90 -9.97 25.66
CA ARG A 208 16.71 -8.75 25.46
C ARG A 208 17.26 -8.72 24.04
N GLN A 209 17.67 -9.88 23.51
CA GLN A 209 18.12 -9.97 22.13
C GLN A 209 17.00 -9.59 21.16
N GLN A 210 15.79 -10.15 21.29
CA GLN A 210 14.61 -9.79 20.48
C GLN A 210 14.30 -8.28 20.53
N SER A 211 14.29 -7.69 21.72
CA SER A 211 14.12 -6.24 21.91
C SER A 211 15.17 -5.43 21.16
N ARG A 212 16.43 -5.86 21.22
CA ARG A 212 17.53 -5.21 20.49
C ARG A 212 17.44 -5.36 18.97
N TYR A 213 16.90 -6.46 18.45
CA TYR A 213 16.64 -6.60 17.01
C TYR A 213 15.56 -5.63 16.56
N ALA A 214 14.45 -5.59 17.30
CA ALA A 214 13.34 -4.67 17.01
C ALA A 214 13.80 -3.21 17.05
N LEU A 215 14.54 -2.82 18.10
CA LEU A 215 15.11 -1.48 18.22
C LEU A 215 16.11 -1.16 17.09
N ALA A 216 16.93 -2.12 16.67
CA ALA A 216 17.85 -1.92 15.55
C ALA A 216 17.11 -1.70 14.21
N ALA A 217 16.00 -2.41 13.98
CA ALA A 217 15.18 -2.19 12.79
C ALA A 217 14.51 -0.79 12.81
N LEU A 218 14.13 -0.29 13.99
CA LEU A 218 13.65 1.09 14.15
C LEU A 218 14.75 2.13 13.93
N ASP A 219 15.96 1.88 14.44
CA ASP A 219 17.10 2.77 14.30
C ASP A 219 17.52 2.94 12.84
N GLU A 220 17.45 1.87 12.04
CA GLU A 220 17.71 1.91 10.59
C GLU A 220 16.78 2.87 9.83
N MET A 221 15.52 3.01 10.24
CA MET A 221 14.55 3.93 9.64
C MET A 221 14.68 5.38 10.15
N SER A 222 15.60 5.64 11.07
CA SER A 222 15.92 6.97 11.58
C SER A 222 17.06 7.63 10.76
N ASP A 223 17.57 8.78 11.21
CA ASP A 223 18.75 9.50 10.65
C ASP A 223 20.08 8.76 10.78
N TRP A 224 20.05 7.53 11.27
CA TRP A 224 21.20 6.64 11.36
C TRP A 224 21.85 6.33 9.99
N LEU A 225 23.18 6.21 10.01
CA LEU A 225 24.00 5.67 8.93
C LEU A 225 24.94 4.58 9.47
N PRO A 226 25.31 3.56 8.65
CA PRO A 226 26.19 2.48 9.05
C PRO A 226 27.57 2.87 9.60
N LEU A 227 28.08 4.05 9.26
CA LEU A 227 29.36 4.58 9.75
C LEU A 227 29.17 5.92 10.46
N ALA A 228 29.97 6.16 11.49
CA ALA A 228 29.96 7.43 12.19
C ALA A 228 30.42 8.58 11.27
N PRO A 229 29.77 9.76 11.31
CA PRO A 229 30.10 10.89 10.43
C PRO A 229 31.53 11.43 10.59
N ASN A 230 32.19 11.11 11.71
CA ASN A 230 33.54 11.55 12.02
C ASN A 230 34.64 10.58 11.53
N ALA A 231 34.29 9.45 10.92
CA ALA A 231 35.25 8.51 10.35
C ALA A 231 35.77 8.99 8.98
N GLN A 232 36.11 10.26 8.84
CA GLN A 232 36.64 10.80 7.58
C GLN A 232 38.02 10.19 7.32
N CYS A 233 38.14 9.45 6.23
CA CYS A 233 39.45 9.15 5.68
C CYS A 233 39.99 10.43 5.00
N GLY A 234 41.32 10.59 4.94
CA GLY A 234 41.93 11.70 4.20
C GLY A 234 41.47 11.75 2.74
N ARG A 235 41.74 12.85 2.03
CA ARG A 235 41.31 13.05 0.62
C ARG A 235 41.50 11.78 -0.22
N HIS A 236 40.39 11.14 -0.57
CA HIS A 236 40.37 9.93 -1.39
C HIS A 236 40.57 10.32 -2.85
N ALA A 237 41.67 9.88 -3.45
CA ALA A 237 41.98 10.15 -4.85
C ALA A 237 41.30 9.11 -5.77
N GLY A 238 39.97 9.10 -5.75
CA GLY A 238 39.15 8.24 -6.61
C GLY A 238 39.38 8.47 -8.10
N LEU A 239 39.15 7.45 -8.92
CA LEU A 239 39.23 7.51 -10.37
C LEU A 239 37.81 7.52 -10.94
N ALA A 240 37.44 8.57 -11.68
CA ALA A 240 36.07 8.76 -12.17
C ALA A 240 35.49 7.59 -13.00
N HIS A 241 36.36 6.83 -13.67
CA HIS A 241 35.97 5.65 -14.46
C HIS A 241 35.85 4.35 -13.65
N VAL A 242 36.19 4.37 -12.34
CA VAL A 242 36.05 3.21 -11.45
C VAL A 242 34.75 3.34 -10.66
N VAL A 243 33.77 2.52 -10.97
CA VAL A 243 32.41 2.59 -10.41
C VAL A 243 32.17 1.40 -9.50
N ALA A 244 31.82 1.65 -8.24
CA ALA A 244 31.38 0.58 -7.33
C ALA A 244 29.86 0.44 -7.37
N HIS A 245 29.37 -0.73 -7.75
CA HIS A 245 27.96 -1.07 -7.66
C HIS A 245 27.71 -1.82 -6.34
N LEU A 246 26.88 -1.24 -5.47
CA LEU A 246 26.32 -1.99 -4.33
C LEU A 246 25.01 -2.63 -4.80
N ALA A 247 24.99 -3.95 -4.94
CA ALA A 247 23.89 -4.63 -5.62
C ALA A 247 23.53 -5.98 -4.99
N PRO A 248 22.26 -6.43 -5.09
CA PRO A 248 21.91 -7.81 -4.76
C PRO A 248 22.49 -8.78 -5.79
N GLN A 249 22.71 -10.05 -5.42
CA GLN A 249 23.21 -11.10 -6.34
C GLN A 249 22.23 -11.36 -7.50
N ALA A 250 20.93 -11.23 -7.23
CA ALA A 250 19.85 -11.25 -8.22
C ALA A 250 18.82 -10.18 -7.83
N SER A 251 18.21 -9.53 -8.82
CA SER A 251 17.15 -8.56 -8.55
C SER A 251 15.96 -9.28 -7.87
N PRO A 252 15.55 -8.91 -6.65
CA PRO A 252 14.50 -9.60 -5.91
C PRO A 252 13.15 -9.59 -6.63
N ASN A 253 12.96 -8.67 -7.59
CA ASN A 253 11.72 -8.52 -8.36
C ASN A 253 11.88 -8.87 -9.84
N GLY A 254 13.05 -9.36 -10.28
CA GLY A 254 13.32 -9.79 -11.66
C GLY A 254 13.08 -8.72 -12.75
N ARG A 255 12.92 -7.45 -12.38
CA ARG A 255 12.22 -6.46 -13.23
C ARG A 255 13.01 -5.23 -13.67
N LEU A 256 14.17 -4.93 -13.10
CA LEU A 256 14.75 -3.59 -13.32
C LEU A 256 16.13 -3.62 -13.95
N TYR A 257 17.14 -4.25 -13.36
CA TYR A 257 18.46 -4.42 -13.97
C TYR A 257 19.13 -5.68 -13.43
N ASP A 258 19.82 -6.41 -14.30
CA ASP A 258 20.90 -7.30 -13.87
C ASP A 258 22.14 -6.42 -13.62
N PRO A 259 22.57 -6.26 -12.36
CA PRO A 259 23.71 -5.42 -12.02
C PRO A 259 25.00 -5.85 -12.72
N ILE A 260 25.16 -7.14 -12.98
CA ILE A 260 26.34 -7.70 -13.66
C ILE A 260 26.28 -7.37 -15.14
N ALA A 261 25.12 -7.49 -15.79
CA ALA A 261 24.97 -7.13 -17.20
C ALA A 261 25.23 -5.64 -17.45
N LEU A 262 24.71 -4.77 -16.57
CA LEU A 262 25.01 -3.33 -16.64
C LEU A 262 26.50 -3.05 -16.45
N ALA A 263 27.13 -3.70 -15.48
CA ALA A 263 28.56 -3.56 -15.24
C ALA A 263 29.38 -4.07 -16.44
N ALA A 264 29.03 -5.19 -17.05
CA ALA A 264 29.70 -5.73 -18.23
C ALA A 264 29.64 -4.75 -19.41
N ALA A 265 28.46 -4.18 -19.67
CA ALA A 265 28.30 -3.16 -20.70
C ALA A 265 29.17 -1.91 -20.44
N GLN A 266 29.34 -1.51 -19.18
CA GLN A 266 30.22 -0.41 -18.80
C GLN A 266 31.70 -0.76 -18.99
N TYR A 267 32.08 -2.01 -18.68
CA TYR A 267 33.44 -2.50 -18.91
C TYR A 267 33.82 -2.43 -20.41
N GLU A 268 32.90 -2.80 -21.31
CA GLU A 268 33.10 -2.69 -22.76
C GLU A 268 33.37 -1.25 -23.23
N GLN A 269 32.86 -0.25 -22.50
CA GLN A 269 33.09 1.18 -22.77
C GLN A 269 34.33 1.75 -22.07
N GLY A 270 35.12 0.91 -21.38
CA GLY A 270 36.36 1.31 -20.72
C GLY A 270 36.21 1.79 -19.27
N PHE A 271 35.02 1.65 -18.67
CA PHE A 271 34.89 1.77 -17.22
C PHE A 271 35.54 0.56 -16.52
N LYS A 272 35.76 0.71 -15.21
CA LYS A 272 36.26 -0.35 -14.33
C LYS A 272 35.22 -0.60 -13.24
N PRO A 273 34.17 -1.35 -13.55
CA PRO A 273 33.13 -1.67 -12.58
C PRO A 273 33.63 -2.64 -11.52
N LEU A 274 33.20 -2.41 -10.30
CA LEU A 274 33.36 -3.28 -9.16
C LEU A 274 31.97 -3.55 -8.57
N VAL A 275 31.49 -4.77 -8.63
CA VAL A 275 30.22 -5.15 -8.01
C VAL A 275 30.50 -5.68 -6.62
N ILE A 276 29.89 -5.08 -5.60
CA ILE A 276 29.94 -5.53 -4.21
C ILE A 276 28.55 -6.02 -3.83
N VAL A 277 28.46 -7.30 -3.48
CA VAL A 277 27.23 -7.97 -3.04
C VAL A 277 27.28 -8.15 -1.52
N PRO A 278 26.44 -7.42 -0.75
CA PRO A 278 26.45 -7.52 0.71
C PRO A 278 25.97 -8.88 1.25
N THR A 279 26.30 -9.18 2.51
CA THR A 279 26.06 -10.50 3.12
C THR A 279 24.61 -10.97 3.11
N GLU A 280 23.64 -10.05 3.19
CA GLU A 280 22.22 -10.42 3.16
C GLU A 280 21.69 -10.85 1.78
N TYR A 281 22.52 -10.71 0.74
CA TYR A 281 22.20 -11.05 -0.65
C TYR A 281 22.99 -12.24 -1.19
N THR A 282 23.86 -12.85 -0.37
CA THR A 282 24.63 -14.04 -0.73
C THR A 282 23.93 -15.31 -0.24
N GLN A 283 24.10 -16.41 -0.96
CA GLN A 283 23.54 -17.72 -0.62
C GLN A 283 24.61 -18.71 -0.12
N GLN A 284 25.74 -18.21 0.38
CA GLN A 284 26.88 -19.05 0.72
C GLN A 284 26.59 -19.93 1.95
N ALA A 285 26.62 -21.25 1.76
CA ALA A 285 26.36 -22.22 2.83
C ALA A 285 27.58 -22.47 3.72
N SER A 286 28.80 -22.29 3.19
CA SER A 286 30.06 -22.50 3.91
C SER A 286 31.02 -21.34 3.63
N PRO A 287 31.06 -20.32 4.50
CA PRO A 287 32.01 -19.21 4.39
C PRO A 287 33.45 -19.67 4.62
N ASP A 288 34.33 -19.42 3.66
CA ASP A 288 35.77 -19.73 3.77
C ASP A 288 36.61 -18.49 4.12
N GLY A 289 35.97 -17.31 4.20
CA GLY A 289 36.62 -16.04 4.47
C GLY A 289 35.63 -14.89 4.67
N PRO A 290 36.12 -13.64 4.78
CA PRO A 290 35.26 -12.47 4.93
C PRO A 290 34.52 -12.09 3.64
N TYR A 291 35.01 -12.55 2.49
CA TYR A 291 34.44 -12.33 1.17
C TYR A 291 34.97 -13.37 0.17
N THR A 292 34.22 -13.57 -0.91
CA THR A 292 34.66 -14.24 -2.14
C THR A 292 34.88 -13.21 -3.24
N HIS A 293 35.98 -13.36 -3.99
CA HIS A 293 36.30 -12.52 -5.14
C HIS A 293 36.31 -13.37 -6.41
N ARG A 294 35.51 -12.96 -7.40
CA ARG A 294 35.49 -13.57 -8.73
C ARG A 294 35.47 -12.50 -9.83
N VAL A 295 35.82 -12.91 -11.04
CA VAL A 295 35.68 -12.08 -12.24
C VAL A 295 34.66 -12.74 -13.16
N GLN A 296 33.66 -11.98 -13.60
CA GLN A 296 32.59 -12.44 -14.50
C GLN A 296 32.42 -11.40 -15.60
N ASP A 297 32.54 -11.81 -16.87
CA ASP A 297 32.41 -10.93 -18.04
C ASP A 297 33.30 -9.66 -17.96
N GLY A 298 34.52 -9.81 -17.42
CA GLY A 298 35.46 -8.70 -17.21
C GLY A 298 35.19 -7.82 -15.97
N VAL A 299 34.08 -8.06 -15.28
CA VAL A 299 33.65 -7.34 -14.07
C VAL A 299 34.21 -8.02 -12.82
N GLU A 300 34.82 -7.25 -11.91
CA GLU A 300 35.17 -7.75 -10.58
C GLU A 300 33.91 -7.82 -9.70
N VAL A 301 33.63 -9.01 -9.15
CA VAL A 301 32.50 -9.25 -8.25
C VAL A 301 33.03 -9.70 -6.89
N ILE A 302 32.68 -8.94 -5.85
CA ILE A 302 33.01 -9.18 -4.46
C ILE A 302 31.74 -9.56 -3.71
N GLU A 303 31.63 -10.80 -3.28
CA GLU A 303 30.53 -11.27 -2.45
C GLU A 303 30.98 -11.24 -0.98
N LEU A 304 30.33 -10.44 -0.15
CA LEU A 304 30.60 -10.39 1.29
C LEU A 304 29.92 -11.59 1.93
N ASP A 305 30.57 -12.74 1.98
CA ASP A 305 29.93 -14.03 2.31
C ASP A 305 30.39 -14.61 3.65
N SER A 306 30.87 -13.76 4.56
CA SER A 306 31.37 -14.14 5.89
C SER A 306 30.38 -14.84 6.82
N LEU A 307 29.07 -14.74 6.56
CA LEU A 307 28.01 -15.33 7.37
C LEU A 307 27.05 -16.11 6.48
N THR A 308 26.63 -17.29 6.96
CA THR A 308 25.55 -18.04 6.32
C THR A 308 24.21 -17.31 6.44
N PRO A 309 23.21 -17.64 5.59
CA PRO A 309 21.85 -17.09 5.72
C PRO A 309 21.25 -17.22 7.12
N ALA A 310 21.45 -18.38 7.77
CA ALA A 310 20.97 -18.61 9.12
C ALA A 310 21.72 -17.80 10.18
N ALA A 311 23.00 -17.50 9.95
CA ALA A 311 23.82 -16.73 10.87
C ALA A 311 23.51 -15.23 10.80
N HIS A 312 23.42 -14.64 9.60
CA HIS A 312 23.11 -13.21 9.49
C HIS A 312 21.68 -12.87 9.94
N ALA A 313 20.73 -13.80 9.83
CA ALA A 313 19.39 -13.65 10.42
C ALA A 313 19.41 -13.49 11.95
N ARG A 314 20.54 -13.82 12.60
CA ARG A 314 20.82 -13.65 14.03
C ARG A 314 21.82 -12.53 14.31
N VAL A 315 21.94 -11.57 13.40
CA VAL A 315 22.74 -10.35 13.60
C VAL A 315 21.80 -9.16 13.52
N LYS A 316 21.94 -8.20 14.45
CA LYS A 316 21.11 -6.99 14.41
C LYS A 316 21.33 -6.28 13.09
N ARG A 317 20.26 -5.77 12.50
CA ARG A 317 20.30 -5.19 11.15
C ARG A 317 21.31 -4.05 11.04
N THR A 318 21.34 -3.12 11.99
CA THR A 318 22.33 -2.03 12.06
C THR A 318 23.78 -2.53 12.14
N ASP A 319 24.03 -3.63 12.87
CA ASP A 319 25.37 -4.19 13.02
C ASP A 319 25.81 -4.91 11.74
N LEU A 320 24.89 -5.61 11.06
CA LEU A 320 25.13 -6.22 9.76
C LEU A 320 25.45 -5.16 8.69
N LEU A 321 24.62 -4.11 8.60
CA LEU A 321 24.84 -3.00 7.67
C LEU A 321 26.20 -2.31 7.94
N ARG A 322 26.55 -2.08 9.20
CA ARG A 322 27.86 -1.53 9.59
C ARG A 322 29.01 -2.45 9.16
N PHE A 323 28.89 -3.74 9.43
CA PHE A 323 29.90 -4.73 9.07
C PHE A 323 30.13 -4.79 7.54
N ASP A 324 29.06 -4.88 6.75
CA ASP A 324 29.13 -4.85 5.29
C ASP A 324 29.77 -3.56 4.77
N THR A 325 29.44 -2.43 5.37
CA THR A 325 29.98 -1.12 4.97
C THR A 325 31.48 -1.05 5.26
N LEU A 326 31.93 -1.57 6.40
CA LEU A 326 33.36 -1.64 6.74
C LEU A 326 34.14 -2.55 5.78
N LEU A 327 33.60 -3.71 5.42
CA LEU A 327 34.23 -4.58 4.42
C LEU A 327 34.25 -3.93 3.03
N SER A 328 33.16 -3.27 2.63
CA SER A 328 33.08 -2.54 1.36
C SER A 328 34.13 -1.42 1.30
N SER A 329 34.35 -0.71 2.41
CA SER A 329 35.33 0.36 2.55
C SER A 329 36.76 -0.08 2.20
N HIS A 330 37.13 -1.33 2.51
CA HIS A 330 38.41 -1.91 2.08
C HIS A 330 38.56 -1.94 0.55
N TRP A 331 37.49 -2.29 -0.16
CA TRP A 331 37.50 -2.40 -1.62
C TRP A 331 37.38 -1.04 -2.31
N ILE A 332 36.58 -0.13 -1.78
CA ILE A 332 36.47 1.26 -2.24
C ILE A 332 37.85 1.93 -2.27
N SER A 333 38.61 1.81 -1.18
CA SER A 333 39.96 2.37 -1.08
C SER A 333 40.96 1.64 -2.00
N ARG A 334 40.99 0.29 -1.96
CA ARG A 334 41.91 -0.54 -2.76
C ARG A 334 41.78 -0.31 -4.26
N ARG A 335 40.56 -0.14 -4.78
CA ARG A 335 40.29 0.08 -6.20
C ARG A 335 40.29 1.55 -6.62
N ARG A 336 40.45 2.47 -5.66
CA ARG A 336 40.36 3.92 -5.89
C ARG A 336 39.05 4.27 -6.61
N VAL A 337 37.94 3.75 -6.10
CA VAL A 337 36.60 4.01 -6.66
C VAL A 337 36.36 5.51 -6.72
N GLY A 338 35.77 6.00 -7.82
CA GLY A 338 35.43 7.41 -8.02
C GLY A 338 33.95 7.72 -7.93
N LEU A 339 33.07 6.72 -7.99
CA LEU A 339 31.61 6.87 -7.88
C LEU A 339 30.99 5.58 -7.33
N ILE A 340 29.92 5.70 -6.54
CA ILE A 340 29.16 4.56 -6.02
C ILE A 340 27.75 4.58 -6.62
N HIS A 341 27.33 3.48 -7.23
CA HIS A 341 25.97 3.24 -7.67
C HIS A 341 25.28 2.26 -6.70
N ALA A 342 24.31 2.76 -5.93
CA ALA A 342 23.47 1.95 -5.06
C ALA A 342 22.24 1.45 -5.83
N HIS A 343 22.16 0.14 -6.03
CA HIS A 343 20.96 -0.49 -6.60
C HIS A 343 19.85 -0.60 -5.54
N ILE A 344 18.66 -1.04 -5.97
CA ILE A 344 17.52 -1.27 -5.07
C ILE A 344 17.79 -2.53 -4.23
N GLY A 345 17.82 -2.37 -2.91
CA GLY A 345 17.91 -3.46 -1.94
C GLY A 345 16.55 -3.97 -1.48
N ARG A 346 16.56 -4.92 -0.53
CA ARG A 346 15.38 -5.58 0.02
C ARG A 346 14.42 -4.60 0.70
N SER A 347 14.94 -3.63 1.44
CA SER A 347 14.12 -2.59 2.09
C SER A 347 13.89 -1.38 1.19
N GLY A 348 14.37 -1.40 -0.05
CA GLY A 348 14.36 -0.27 -0.98
C GLY A 348 15.46 0.77 -0.74
N TYR A 349 15.96 0.91 0.49
CA TYR A 349 16.95 1.94 0.87
C TYR A 349 18.23 1.44 1.54
N ASP A 350 18.34 0.14 1.86
CA ASP A 350 19.45 -0.39 2.66
C ASP A 350 20.81 -0.36 1.94
N LEU A 351 20.83 -0.53 0.61
CA LEU A 351 22.05 -0.34 -0.20
C LEU A 351 22.41 1.14 -0.33
N ALA A 352 21.41 2.02 -0.41
CA ALA A 352 21.63 3.47 -0.42
C ALA A 352 22.19 3.96 0.92
N LEU A 353 21.76 3.40 2.05
CA LEU A 353 22.34 3.68 3.37
C LEU A 353 23.85 3.38 3.43
N ARG A 354 24.26 2.23 2.90
CA ARG A 354 25.68 1.84 2.80
C ARG A 354 26.45 2.77 1.88
N ALA A 355 25.88 3.09 0.72
CA ALA A 355 26.48 4.00 -0.26
C ALA A 355 26.67 5.41 0.32
N LEU A 356 25.66 5.97 1.01
CA LEU A 356 25.75 7.28 1.66
C LEU A 356 26.80 7.31 2.78
N ALA A 357 26.94 6.22 3.55
CA ALA A 357 27.98 6.12 4.56
C ALA A 357 29.39 6.10 3.94
N LEU A 358 29.60 5.31 2.89
CA LEU A 358 30.87 5.28 2.14
C LEU A 358 31.14 6.61 1.43
N GLY A 359 30.12 7.19 0.80
CA GLY A 359 30.16 8.50 0.15
C GLY A 359 30.59 9.60 1.10
N ALA A 360 30.01 9.63 2.30
CA ALA A 360 30.42 10.57 3.34
C ALA A 360 31.87 10.34 3.82
N GLN A 361 32.27 9.08 4.01
CA GLN A 361 33.62 8.71 4.46
C GLN A 361 34.71 9.10 3.45
N TYR A 362 34.45 8.88 2.16
CA TYR A 362 35.43 9.05 1.07
C TYR A 362 35.19 10.28 0.20
N ARG A 363 34.13 11.05 0.46
CA ARG A 363 33.64 12.17 -0.38
C ARG A 363 33.41 11.73 -1.83
N LEU A 364 32.72 10.62 -1.99
CA LEU A 364 32.38 10.05 -3.29
C LEU A 364 30.96 10.40 -3.70
N PRO A 365 30.73 10.72 -4.98
CA PRO A 365 29.38 10.92 -5.51
C PRO A 365 28.61 9.59 -5.52
N ILE A 366 27.32 9.69 -5.24
CA ILE A 366 26.38 8.59 -5.08
C ILE A 366 25.27 8.70 -6.13
N VAL A 367 25.10 7.63 -6.89
CA VAL A 367 23.95 7.43 -7.77
C VAL A 367 23.06 6.39 -7.13
N MET A 368 21.81 6.74 -6.85
CA MET A 368 20.83 5.82 -6.25
C MET A 368 19.84 5.37 -7.29
N GLN A 369 19.64 4.07 -7.43
CA GLN A 369 18.45 3.54 -8.07
C GLN A 369 17.29 3.55 -7.06
N TRP A 370 16.16 4.15 -7.44
CA TRP A 370 14.99 4.29 -6.59
C TRP A 370 13.79 3.58 -7.21
N GLN A 371 12.99 2.95 -6.35
CA GLN A 371 11.69 2.38 -6.70
C GLN A 371 10.76 2.44 -5.51
N GLU A 372 9.49 2.78 -5.72
CA GLU A 372 8.50 2.66 -4.64
C GLU A 372 8.45 1.20 -4.16
N PRO A 373 8.66 0.94 -2.86
CA PRO A 373 8.82 -0.41 -2.35
C PRO A 373 7.46 -1.11 -2.29
N ALA A 374 7.35 -2.29 -2.89
CA ALA A 374 6.17 -3.15 -2.72
C ALA A 374 5.99 -3.59 -1.26
N SER A 375 7.09 -3.76 -0.53
CA SER A 375 7.13 -3.89 0.93
C SER A 375 8.49 -3.41 1.43
N PRO A 376 8.57 -2.31 2.21
CA PRO A 376 9.85 -1.81 2.72
C PRO A 376 10.35 -2.63 3.93
N CYS A 377 9.64 -3.70 4.31
CA CYS A 377 10.04 -4.56 5.42
C CYS A 377 11.13 -5.55 4.98
N PRO A 378 12.24 -5.69 5.72
CA PRO A 378 13.28 -6.68 5.41
C PRO A 378 12.80 -8.14 5.61
N VAL A 379 11.66 -8.33 6.27
CA VAL A 379 10.99 -9.61 6.47
C VAL A 379 9.68 -9.60 5.68
N THR A 380 9.55 -10.51 4.73
CA THR A 380 8.39 -10.61 3.82
C THR A 380 7.44 -11.75 4.20
N ASP A 381 7.38 -12.12 5.48
CA ASP A 381 6.49 -13.18 5.97
C ASP A 381 5.18 -12.60 6.54
N ALA A 382 4.32 -13.48 7.07
CA ALA A 382 3.03 -13.10 7.66
C ALA A 382 3.14 -12.19 8.91
N SER A 383 4.35 -11.93 9.42
CA SER A 383 4.60 -10.99 10.51
C SER A 383 5.00 -9.59 10.03
N ALA A 384 5.10 -9.36 8.71
CA ALA A 384 5.42 -8.06 8.15
C ALA A 384 4.31 -7.04 8.50
N PRO A 385 4.68 -5.81 8.90
CA PRO A 385 3.72 -4.73 9.07
C PRO A 385 2.85 -4.53 7.83
N PRO A 386 1.56 -4.19 7.98
CA PRO A 386 0.68 -4.01 6.85
C PRO A 386 1.12 -2.80 6.00
N PRO A 387 0.79 -2.81 4.68
CA PRO A 387 0.85 -1.61 3.88
C PRO A 387 -0.02 -0.53 4.56
N ASP A 388 0.43 0.73 4.53
CA ASP A 388 -0.18 1.89 5.22
C ASP A 388 0.07 2.04 6.73
N SER A 389 0.76 1.09 7.38
CA SER A 389 1.20 1.26 8.78
C SER A 389 2.12 2.48 8.98
N GLU A 390 2.27 2.94 10.24
CA GLU A 390 3.26 3.96 10.57
C GLU A 390 4.69 3.48 10.22
N TRP A 391 4.97 2.19 10.42
CA TRP A 391 6.22 1.56 9.99
C TRP A 391 6.48 1.78 8.50
N TRP A 392 5.50 1.46 7.65
CA TRP A 392 5.63 1.64 6.20
C TRP A 392 5.92 3.10 5.85
N ARG A 393 5.22 4.05 6.49
CA ARG A 393 5.43 5.50 6.29
C ARG A 393 6.83 5.94 6.69
N GLN A 394 7.36 5.46 7.82
CA GLN A 394 8.73 5.78 8.25
C GLN A 394 9.76 5.19 7.27
N ALA A 395 9.58 3.95 6.83
CA ALA A 395 10.47 3.30 5.88
C ALA A 395 10.45 3.97 4.49
N TYR A 396 9.28 4.43 4.02
CA TYR A 396 9.17 5.22 2.80
C TYR A 396 9.87 6.59 2.94
N THR A 397 9.68 7.26 4.09
CA THR A 397 10.36 8.52 4.40
C THR A 397 11.88 8.36 4.41
N GLN A 398 12.36 7.26 4.98
CA GLN A 398 13.77 6.89 4.97
C GLN A 398 14.33 6.75 3.55
N GLN A 399 13.59 6.10 2.66
CA GLN A 399 13.98 5.95 1.27
C GLN A 399 14.02 7.29 0.51
N LEU A 400 13.02 8.15 0.73
CA LEU A 400 13.02 9.50 0.18
C LEU A 400 14.19 10.32 0.69
N ARG A 401 14.57 10.17 1.98
CA ARG A 401 15.77 10.82 2.52
C ARG A 401 17.02 10.33 1.81
N CYS A 402 17.16 9.03 1.57
CA CYS A 402 18.29 8.48 0.82
C CYS A 402 18.37 9.08 -0.59
N ALA A 403 17.25 9.16 -1.30
CA ALA A 403 17.17 9.77 -2.62
C ALA A 403 17.52 11.27 -2.59
N ALA A 404 17.02 12.01 -1.60
CA ALA A 404 17.31 13.42 -1.42
C ALA A 404 18.81 13.70 -1.12
N ARG A 405 19.53 12.71 -0.57
CA ARG A 405 20.97 12.81 -0.27
C ARG A 405 21.90 12.27 -1.37
N ALA A 406 21.39 11.51 -2.34
CA ALA A 406 22.19 10.98 -3.44
C ALA A 406 22.40 12.02 -4.54
N ASP A 407 23.59 12.14 -5.11
CA ASP A 407 23.88 13.17 -6.13
C ASP A 407 23.03 13.02 -7.39
N ALA A 408 22.69 11.79 -7.78
CA ALA A 408 21.71 11.50 -8.82
C ALA A 408 20.79 10.34 -8.43
N VAL A 409 19.57 10.33 -8.95
CA VAL A 409 18.56 9.30 -8.70
C VAL A 409 18.07 8.74 -10.04
N ILE A 410 18.20 7.43 -10.21
CA ILE A 410 17.69 6.68 -11.35
C ILE A 410 16.34 6.07 -10.99
N VAL A 411 15.34 6.27 -11.82
CA VAL A 411 14.01 5.63 -11.72
C VAL A 411 13.65 5.00 -13.05
N THR A 412 12.75 4.02 -13.03
CA THR A 412 12.38 3.29 -14.26
C THR A 412 11.13 3.78 -14.95
N ASP A 413 10.27 4.44 -14.19
CA ASP A 413 8.96 4.85 -14.68
C ASP A 413 8.71 6.33 -14.38
N ALA A 414 7.99 7.00 -15.28
CA ALA A 414 7.70 8.42 -15.14
C ALA A 414 6.89 8.75 -13.87
N TRP A 415 6.07 7.82 -13.39
CA TRP A 415 5.26 8.01 -12.17
C TRP A 415 6.13 8.04 -10.92
N GLN A 416 7.20 7.24 -10.91
CA GLN A 416 8.21 7.28 -9.85
C GLN A 416 8.98 8.61 -9.86
N ALA A 417 9.33 9.11 -11.05
CA ALA A 417 9.92 10.44 -11.19
C ALA A 417 8.98 11.53 -10.63
N ALA A 418 7.68 11.44 -10.92
CA ALA A 418 6.68 12.36 -10.40
C ALA A 418 6.58 12.32 -8.87
N LEU A 419 6.67 11.14 -8.24
CA LEU A 419 6.71 11.00 -6.78
C LEU A 419 7.94 11.70 -6.18
N LEU A 420 9.11 11.52 -6.78
CA LEU A 420 10.34 12.18 -6.32
C LEU A 420 10.27 13.71 -6.46
N LEU A 421 9.69 14.22 -7.55
CA LEU A 421 9.45 15.64 -7.74
C LEU A 421 8.50 16.19 -6.67
N GLN A 422 7.42 15.48 -6.36
CA GLN A 422 6.48 15.85 -5.29
C GLN A 422 7.15 15.84 -3.90
N ALA A 423 8.09 14.92 -3.68
CA ALA A 423 8.91 14.87 -2.47
C ALA A 423 9.99 15.96 -2.41
N GLY A 424 10.11 16.83 -3.42
CA GLY A 424 11.04 17.95 -3.44
C GLY A 424 12.43 17.63 -4.00
N ILE A 425 12.63 16.46 -4.64
CA ILE A 425 13.88 16.15 -5.33
C ILE A 425 13.94 16.94 -6.64
N HIS A 426 15.05 17.64 -6.89
CA HIS A 426 15.19 18.50 -8.05
C HIS A 426 15.23 17.70 -9.35
N ARG A 427 14.59 18.22 -10.41
CA ARG A 427 14.37 17.51 -11.69
C ARG A 427 15.66 17.09 -12.38
N ASP A 428 16.70 17.91 -12.32
CA ASP A 428 18.00 17.65 -12.95
C ASP A 428 18.76 16.46 -12.32
N ARG A 429 18.37 16.04 -11.12
CA ARG A 429 18.92 14.88 -10.41
C ARG A 429 18.18 13.59 -10.75
N ILE A 430 17.02 13.65 -11.40
CA ILE A 430 16.17 12.49 -11.67
C ILE A 430 16.37 12.03 -13.10
N PHE A 431 16.84 10.80 -13.27
CA PHE A 431 17.13 10.16 -14.54
C PHE A 431 16.15 9.00 -14.77
N LEU A 432 15.32 9.12 -15.80
CA LEU A 432 14.38 8.07 -16.19
C LEU A 432 15.11 7.06 -17.11
N VAL A 433 15.46 5.90 -16.58
CA VAL A 433 16.14 4.82 -17.32
C VAL A 433 15.13 3.70 -17.57
N PRO A 434 14.83 3.31 -18.81
CA PRO A 434 13.90 2.21 -19.06
C PRO A 434 14.47 0.87 -18.56
N PRO A 435 13.62 -0.12 -18.20
CA PRO A 435 14.07 -1.42 -17.72
C PRO A 435 14.97 -2.12 -18.74
N TRP A 436 16.06 -2.73 -18.28
CA TRP A 436 16.98 -3.46 -19.15
C TRP A 436 16.34 -4.77 -19.61
N SER A 437 15.91 -4.83 -20.86
CA SER A 437 15.36 -6.06 -21.43
C SER A 437 16.48 -7.07 -21.73
N ALA A 438 16.28 -8.33 -21.31
CA ALA A 438 16.98 -9.45 -21.92
C ALA A 438 16.73 -9.43 -23.45
N PRO A 439 17.70 -9.84 -24.28
CA PRO A 439 17.55 -9.82 -25.73
C PRO A 439 16.24 -10.53 -26.14
N ALA A 440 15.49 -9.85 -27.01
CA ALA A 440 14.11 -10.12 -27.36
C ALA A 440 13.82 -11.61 -27.62
N GLY A 441 13.07 -12.23 -26.70
CA GLY A 441 12.36 -13.49 -26.92
C GLY A 441 10.83 -13.35 -26.89
N SER A 442 10.32 -12.18 -26.49
CA SER A 442 8.88 -11.89 -26.49
C SER A 442 8.64 -10.71 -27.42
N THR A 443 8.48 -11.03 -28.71
CA THR A 443 7.68 -10.17 -29.59
C THR A 443 6.32 -10.03 -28.94
N ALA A 444 5.89 -8.78 -28.67
CA ALA A 444 4.49 -8.49 -28.38
C ALA A 444 3.65 -9.23 -29.44
N PRO A 445 2.60 -9.99 -29.06
CA PRO A 445 1.82 -10.73 -30.03
C PRO A 445 1.29 -9.75 -31.07
N ALA A 446 1.82 -9.86 -32.29
CA ALA A 446 1.33 -9.08 -33.42
C ALA A 446 -0.12 -9.49 -33.63
N ARG A 447 -1.05 -8.56 -33.37
CA ARG A 447 -2.48 -8.77 -33.59
C ARG A 447 -2.70 -9.18 -35.05
N PRO A 448 -3.50 -10.21 -35.34
CA PRO A 448 -3.94 -10.46 -36.71
C PRO A 448 -4.74 -9.24 -37.18
N ALA A 449 -4.39 -8.71 -38.35
CA ALA A 449 -4.86 -7.44 -38.91
C ALA A 449 -6.38 -7.34 -39.19
N ASP A 450 -7.20 -8.31 -38.74
CA ASP A 450 -8.56 -8.56 -39.23
C ASP A 450 -9.66 -8.50 -38.15
N SER A 451 -9.34 -8.26 -36.87
CA SER A 451 -10.38 -8.14 -35.84
C SER A 451 -10.96 -6.72 -35.79
N ARG A 452 -12.10 -6.52 -36.46
CA ARG A 452 -12.97 -5.32 -36.36
C ARG A 452 -13.50 -5.03 -34.95
N ARG A 453 -13.21 -5.88 -33.96
CA ARG A 453 -13.61 -5.71 -32.56
C ARG A 453 -12.43 -5.31 -31.70
N TRP A 454 -12.55 -4.22 -30.95
CA TRP A 454 -11.51 -3.77 -30.02
C TRP A 454 -12.05 -3.79 -28.58
N ILE A 455 -11.18 -4.18 -27.65
CA ILE A 455 -11.57 -4.46 -26.26
C ILE A 455 -10.93 -3.42 -25.34
N ALA A 456 -11.78 -2.74 -24.56
CA ALA A 456 -11.36 -1.89 -23.46
C ALA A 456 -11.54 -2.62 -22.12
N LEU A 457 -10.55 -2.51 -21.24
CA LEU A 457 -10.63 -2.99 -19.86
C LEU A 457 -10.87 -1.81 -18.92
N LEU A 458 -11.93 -1.87 -18.11
CA LEU A 458 -12.24 -0.89 -17.07
C LEU A 458 -12.12 -1.53 -15.69
N ASP A 459 -11.29 -0.94 -14.83
CA ASP A 459 -11.14 -1.35 -13.44
C ASP A 459 -11.97 -0.47 -12.51
N VAL A 460 -12.92 -1.07 -11.78
CA VAL A 460 -13.81 -0.39 -10.83
C VAL A 460 -13.54 -0.79 -9.37
N SER A 461 -12.39 -1.41 -9.10
CA SER A 461 -12.13 -2.03 -7.80
C SER A 461 -12.15 -1.07 -6.62
N ASP A 462 -11.68 0.16 -6.83
CA ASP A 462 -11.51 1.18 -5.78
C ASP A 462 -12.45 2.38 -5.92
N LEU A 463 -13.59 2.19 -6.60
CA LEU A 463 -14.57 3.26 -6.82
C LEU A 463 -15.71 3.22 -5.80
N SER A 464 -16.16 4.40 -5.37
CA SER A 464 -17.37 4.53 -4.57
C SER A 464 -18.62 4.26 -5.42
N SER A 465 -19.71 3.82 -4.78
CA SER A 465 -21.00 3.58 -5.46
C SER A 465 -21.50 4.80 -6.23
N GLU A 466 -21.27 6.02 -5.72
CA GLU A 466 -21.62 7.27 -6.42
C GLU A 466 -20.86 7.44 -7.74
N ARG A 467 -19.56 7.08 -7.75
CA ARG A 467 -18.72 7.19 -8.95
C ARG A 467 -19.02 6.10 -9.96
N ILE A 468 -19.38 4.90 -9.50
CA ILE A 468 -19.86 3.81 -10.36
C ILE A 468 -21.16 4.25 -11.06
N SER A 469 -22.08 4.91 -10.35
CA SER A 469 -23.29 5.48 -10.96
C SER A 469 -22.97 6.55 -11.99
N ALA A 470 -22.08 7.52 -11.68
CA ALA A 470 -21.68 8.55 -12.63
C ALA A 470 -21.02 7.98 -13.91
N LEU A 471 -20.25 6.89 -13.77
CA LEU A 471 -19.74 6.11 -14.90
C LEU A 471 -20.86 5.46 -15.71
N GLY A 472 -21.83 4.84 -15.04
CA GLY A 472 -23.01 4.23 -15.68
C GLY A 472 -23.84 5.22 -16.49
N ASP A 473 -23.89 6.49 -16.08
CA ASP A 473 -24.57 7.56 -16.81
C ASP A 473 -23.74 8.08 -18.01
N SER A 474 -22.42 8.06 -17.91
CA SER A 474 -21.51 8.62 -18.92
C SER A 474 -21.11 7.63 -20.01
N LEU A 475 -20.98 6.34 -19.67
CA LEU A 475 -20.53 5.29 -20.59
C LEU A 475 -21.47 5.03 -21.77
N PRO A 476 -22.81 5.06 -21.66
CA PRO A 476 -23.71 4.78 -22.79
C PRO A 476 -23.45 5.70 -23.99
N ALA A 477 -23.18 6.98 -23.75
CA ALA A 477 -22.82 7.93 -24.80
C ALA A 477 -21.41 7.71 -25.38
N ALA A 478 -20.58 6.94 -24.68
CA ALA A 478 -19.16 6.78 -24.94
C ALA A 478 -18.82 5.43 -25.62
N ILE A 479 -19.66 4.41 -25.43
CA ILE A 479 -19.41 3.02 -25.86
C ILE A 479 -20.26 2.55 -27.04
N ASP A 480 -21.18 3.37 -27.55
CA ASP A 480 -21.95 3.13 -28.79
C ASP A 480 -21.07 3.31 -30.05
N LEU A 481 -19.89 2.68 -30.03
CA LEU A 481 -18.91 2.70 -31.10
C LEU A 481 -18.92 1.33 -31.81
N PRO A 482 -18.88 1.28 -33.15
CA PRO A 482 -18.86 0.03 -33.88
C PRO A 482 -17.69 -0.87 -33.46
N GLY A 483 -18.01 -2.12 -33.09
CA GLY A 483 -17.01 -3.11 -32.72
C GLY A 483 -16.36 -2.90 -31.34
N PHE A 484 -16.85 -1.97 -30.52
CA PHE A 484 -16.35 -1.79 -29.16
C PHE A 484 -16.86 -2.88 -28.22
N GLY A 485 -15.95 -3.50 -27.47
CA GLY A 485 -16.24 -4.38 -26.34
C GLY A 485 -15.65 -3.81 -25.05
N LEU A 486 -16.42 -3.86 -23.96
CA LEU A 486 -16.02 -3.44 -22.63
C LEU A 486 -15.94 -4.67 -21.71
N GLN A 487 -14.77 -4.85 -21.11
CA GLN A 487 -14.56 -5.78 -20.01
C GLN A 487 -14.43 -5.00 -18.72
N VAL A 488 -15.18 -5.38 -17.68
CA VAL A 488 -15.15 -4.73 -16.37
C VAL A 488 -14.55 -5.67 -15.34
N ILE A 489 -13.61 -5.18 -14.54
CA ILE A 489 -13.01 -5.91 -13.42
C ILE A 489 -13.25 -5.16 -12.11
N GLY A 490 -13.53 -5.89 -11.03
CA GLY A 490 -13.71 -5.34 -9.69
C GLY A 490 -14.56 -6.25 -8.79
N PRO A 491 -14.86 -5.81 -7.55
CA PRO A 491 -15.75 -6.52 -6.65
C PRO A 491 -17.11 -6.80 -7.30
N ASN A 492 -17.66 -8.00 -7.06
CA ASN A 492 -18.93 -8.43 -7.67
C ASN A 492 -20.08 -7.41 -7.50
N ALA A 493 -20.15 -6.73 -6.36
CA ALA A 493 -21.16 -5.70 -6.11
C ALA A 493 -20.99 -4.45 -7.01
N ALA A 494 -19.75 -4.01 -7.20
CA ALA A 494 -19.41 -2.86 -8.05
C ALA A 494 -19.65 -3.18 -9.53
N VAL A 495 -19.21 -4.36 -9.98
CA VAL A 495 -19.44 -4.84 -11.35
C VAL A 495 -20.94 -4.96 -11.63
N ALA A 496 -21.70 -5.63 -10.75
CA ALA A 496 -23.14 -5.80 -10.92
C ALA A 496 -23.90 -4.45 -10.95
N GLN A 497 -23.47 -3.48 -10.15
CA GLN A 497 -24.05 -2.13 -10.18
C GLN A 497 -23.84 -1.45 -11.55
N LEU A 498 -22.62 -1.54 -12.09
CA LEU A 498 -22.30 -0.94 -13.39
C LEU A 498 -23.01 -1.67 -14.55
N GLU A 499 -23.00 -3.00 -14.54
CA GLU A 499 -23.69 -3.82 -15.53
C GLU A 499 -25.20 -3.53 -15.53
N ALA A 500 -25.82 -3.38 -14.37
CA ALA A 500 -27.23 -3.00 -14.26
C ALA A 500 -27.51 -1.62 -14.90
N ALA A 501 -26.64 -0.63 -14.68
CA ALA A 501 -26.77 0.68 -15.31
C ALA A 501 -26.67 0.59 -16.84
N LEU A 502 -25.69 -0.16 -17.35
CA LEU A 502 -25.47 -0.34 -18.79
C LEU A 502 -26.59 -1.15 -19.46
N MET A 503 -27.12 -2.18 -18.79
CA MET A 503 -28.28 -2.93 -19.26
C MET A 503 -29.52 -2.06 -19.36
N ASN A 504 -29.78 -1.19 -18.37
CA ASN A 504 -30.89 -0.24 -18.40
C ASN A 504 -30.75 0.77 -19.55
N ALA A 505 -29.52 1.08 -19.96
CA ALA A 505 -29.22 1.93 -21.12
C ALA A 505 -29.22 1.18 -22.46
N GLY A 506 -29.52 -0.13 -22.49
CA GLY A 506 -29.56 -0.94 -23.71
C GLY A 506 -28.20 -1.41 -24.25
N MET A 507 -27.13 -1.32 -23.44
CA MET A 507 -25.74 -1.55 -23.89
C MET A 507 -25.23 -2.99 -23.70
N GLN A 508 -26.14 -3.97 -23.59
CA GLN A 508 -25.79 -5.37 -23.30
C GLN A 508 -24.85 -6.00 -24.34
N ALA A 509 -24.98 -5.61 -25.62
CA ALA A 509 -24.17 -6.14 -26.71
C ALA A 509 -22.69 -5.74 -26.66
N HIS A 510 -22.35 -4.73 -25.85
CA HIS A 510 -20.99 -4.22 -25.66
C HIS A 510 -20.27 -4.82 -24.46
N LEU A 511 -20.97 -5.53 -23.56
CA LEU A 511 -20.36 -6.18 -22.42
C LEU A 511 -19.73 -7.51 -22.84
N ALA A 512 -18.41 -7.61 -22.70
CA ALA A 512 -17.70 -8.87 -22.88
C ALA A 512 -17.81 -9.69 -21.58
N THR A 513 -18.33 -10.92 -21.66
CA THR A 513 -18.31 -11.85 -20.52
C THR A 513 -16.87 -12.26 -20.23
N ALA A 514 -16.31 -11.81 -19.10
CA ALA A 514 -15.08 -12.37 -18.58
C ALA A 514 -15.35 -13.83 -18.19
N ASP A 515 -14.62 -14.80 -18.75
CA ASP A 515 -14.61 -16.15 -18.21
C ASP A 515 -14.07 -16.08 -16.77
N ALA A 516 -15.00 -16.13 -15.83
CA ALA A 516 -14.73 -16.07 -14.42
C ALA A 516 -14.05 -17.37 -13.98
N ARG A 517 -12.72 -17.34 -13.78
CA ARG A 517 -11.96 -18.02 -12.72
C ARG A 517 -10.45 -17.84 -12.94
N GLY A 518 -9.90 -16.78 -12.35
CA GLY A 518 -8.46 -16.61 -12.22
C GLY A 518 -8.14 -15.29 -11.56
N GLY A 519 -7.88 -15.30 -10.25
CA GLY A 519 -7.31 -14.14 -9.59
C GLY A 519 -5.93 -13.82 -10.17
N ALA A 520 -5.59 -12.53 -10.22
CA ALA A 520 -4.28 -11.99 -10.57
C ALA A 520 -3.72 -12.47 -11.92
N GLY A 521 -4.23 -11.89 -13.01
CA GLY A 521 -3.61 -11.98 -14.32
C GLY A 521 -4.59 -11.57 -15.43
N LEU A 522 -4.19 -10.61 -16.27
CA LEU A 522 -4.78 -10.46 -17.60
C LEU A 522 -4.73 -11.85 -18.26
N GLY A 523 -5.88 -12.47 -18.52
CA GLY A 523 -5.97 -13.71 -19.29
C GLY A 523 -5.37 -13.52 -20.69
N ASP A 524 -5.28 -14.59 -21.48
CA ASP A 524 -4.62 -14.69 -22.81
C ASP A 524 -5.02 -13.65 -23.89
N THR A 525 -5.84 -12.64 -23.57
CA THR A 525 -6.18 -11.51 -24.43
C THR A 525 -5.68 -10.19 -23.82
N THR A 526 -4.62 -9.63 -24.41
CA THR A 526 -4.14 -8.27 -24.11
C THR A 526 -5.17 -7.24 -24.61
N PRO A 527 -5.70 -6.34 -23.75
CA PRO A 527 -6.68 -5.34 -24.16
C PRO A 527 -6.04 -4.28 -25.07
N ASP A 528 -6.85 -3.68 -25.95
CA ASP A 528 -6.43 -2.59 -26.83
C ASP A 528 -6.32 -1.26 -26.09
N LEU A 529 -7.17 -1.10 -25.07
CA LEU A 529 -7.30 0.09 -24.26
C LEU A 529 -7.54 -0.32 -22.80
N VAL A 530 -6.89 0.36 -21.87
CA VAL A 530 -7.24 0.31 -20.44
C VAL A 530 -7.81 1.66 -20.02
N ILE A 531 -9.00 1.65 -19.43
CA ILE A 531 -9.64 2.82 -18.84
C ILE A 531 -9.36 2.80 -17.35
N ARG A 532 -8.64 3.83 -16.87
CA ARG A 532 -8.22 3.97 -15.47
C ARG A 532 -8.97 5.11 -14.80
N MET A 533 -9.54 4.83 -13.64
CA MET A 533 -10.26 5.78 -12.81
C MET A 533 -9.40 6.14 -11.60
N VAL A 534 -9.48 7.39 -11.13
CA VAL A 534 -8.79 7.79 -9.90
C VAL A 534 -9.38 6.98 -8.74
N PRO A 535 -8.61 6.22 -7.95
CA PRO A 535 -9.14 5.45 -6.84
C PRO A 535 -9.64 6.37 -5.70
N GLY A 536 -10.70 5.97 -5.00
CA GLY A 536 -11.26 6.78 -3.90
C GLY A 536 -10.32 6.89 -2.69
N ARG A 537 -9.58 5.82 -2.38
CA ARG A 537 -8.68 5.74 -1.22
C ARG A 537 -7.28 6.33 -1.46
N HIS A 538 -6.87 6.45 -2.73
CA HIS A 538 -5.52 6.89 -3.13
C HIS A 538 -5.55 8.05 -4.13
N ALA A 539 -6.60 8.89 -4.12
CA ALA A 539 -6.79 9.95 -5.12
C ALA A 539 -5.61 10.96 -5.25
N GLY A 540 -4.77 11.07 -4.22
CA GLY A 540 -3.58 11.93 -4.23
C GLY A 540 -2.29 11.27 -4.72
N ARG A 541 -2.26 9.97 -5.01
CA ARG A 541 -1.06 9.23 -5.45
C ARG A 541 -1.20 8.79 -6.92
N PRO A 542 -0.10 8.72 -7.69
CA PRO A 542 -0.09 8.26 -9.08
C PRO A 542 0.14 6.74 -9.24
N ASP A 543 0.18 5.98 -8.15
CA ASP A 543 0.47 4.54 -8.09
C ASP A 543 -0.53 3.66 -8.86
N TRP A 544 -1.78 4.12 -9.01
CA TRP A 544 -2.79 3.52 -9.89
C TRP A 544 -2.44 3.59 -11.40
N LEU A 545 -1.35 4.27 -11.75
CA LEU A 545 -0.73 4.30 -13.08
C LEU A 545 0.66 3.64 -13.08
N SER A 546 0.96 2.80 -12.07
CA SER A 546 2.29 2.18 -11.92
C SER A 546 2.65 1.19 -13.04
N ASP A 547 1.66 0.68 -13.76
CA ASP A 547 1.80 -0.30 -14.83
C ASP A 547 1.88 0.31 -16.24
N LEU A 548 1.86 1.66 -16.36
CA LEU A 548 1.88 2.37 -17.65
C LEU A 548 2.96 1.87 -18.61
N ASP A 549 4.16 1.62 -18.12
CA ASP A 549 5.29 1.13 -18.93
C ASP A 549 5.14 -0.32 -19.37
N THR A 550 4.42 -1.13 -18.58
CA THR A 550 4.06 -2.49 -18.96
C THR A 550 3.00 -2.47 -20.06
N LEU A 551 1.94 -1.67 -19.88
CA LEU A 551 0.88 -1.49 -20.87
C LEU A 551 1.43 -0.94 -22.18
N ARG A 552 2.31 0.07 -22.09
CA ARG A 552 3.04 0.63 -23.23
C ARG A 552 3.84 -0.44 -23.97
N ARG A 553 4.62 -1.27 -23.28
CA ARG A 553 5.39 -2.37 -23.91
C ARG A 553 4.51 -3.44 -24.58
N GLN A 554 3.28 -3.61 -24.09
CA GLN A 554 2.28 -4.50 -24.69
C GLN A 554 1.56 -3.87 -25.88
N GLY A 555 1.80 -2.59 -26.18
CA GLY A 555 1.07 -1.84 -27.21
C GLY A 555 -0.35 -1.46 -26.79
N THR A 556 -0.69 -1.62 -25.51
CA THR A 556 -1.99 -1.26 -24.94
C THR A 556 -2.01 0.22 -24.65
N LEU A 557 -3.03 0.91 -25.18
CA LEU A 557 -3.23 2.33 -24.91
C LEU A 557 -3.92 2.54 -23.56
N VAL A 558 -3.78 3.74 -22.99
CA VAL A 558 -4.37 4.09 -21.69
C VAL A 558 -5.27 5.32 -21.81
N LEU A 559 -6.43 5.25 -21.19
CA LEU A 559 -7.33 6.39 -21.01
C LEU A 559 -7.56 6.59 -19.52
N ALA A 560 -7.05 7.69 -18.95
CA ALA A 560 -7.09 7.91 -17.51
C ALA A 560 -7.97 9.11 -17.13
N GLU A 561 -8.64 9.03 -15.98
CA GLU A 561 -9.32 10.20 -15.44
C GLU A 561 -8.31 11.32 -15.12
N ARG A 562 -8.70 12.56 -15.42
CA ARG A 562 -7.83 13.72 -15.44
C ARG A 562 -7.45 14.14 -14.02
N THR A 563 -6.15 14.13 -13.78
CA THR A 563 -5.48 14.72 -12.61
C THR A 563 -4.21 15.40 -13.12
N PRO A 564 -3.65 16.38 -12.39
CA PRO A 564 -2.35 16.95 -12.76
C PRO A 564 -1.26 15.87 -12.95
N GLN A 565 -1.36 14.78 -12.18
CA GLN A 565 -0.46 13.63 -12.27
C GLN A 565 -0.71 12.81 -13.53
N SER A 566 -1.96 12.39 -13.81
CA SER A 566 -2.26 11.58 -14.99
C SER A 566 -1.99 12.33 -16.30
N ASP A 567 -2.26 13.64 -16.35
CA ASP A 567 -1.92 14.49 -17.50
C ASP A 567 -0.42 14.48 -17.76
N CYS A 568 0.38 14.73 -16.72
CA CYS A 568 1.84 14.71 -16.80
C CYS A 568 2.36 13.33 -17.26
N LEU A 569 1.84 12.25 -16.67
CA LEU A 569 2.32 10.89 -16.93
C LEU A 569 1.96 10.37 -18.31
N LEU A 570 0.73 10.59 -18.77
CA LEU A 570 0.34 10.16 -20.11
C LEU A 570 0.97 11.03 -21.20
N GLN A 571 1.19 12.33 -20.94
CA GLN A 571 1.93 13.20 -21.84
C GLN A 571 3.39 12.77 -21.99
N HIS A 572 4.05 12.39 -20.89
CA HIS A 572 5.43 11.89 -20.91
C HIS A 572 5.55 10.48 -21.48
N GLY A 573 4.64 9.57 -21.10
CA GLY A 573 4.62 8.19 -21.57
C GLY A 573 4.18 8.03 -23.03
N GLN A 574 3.51 9.05 -23.59
CA GLN A 574 2.95 9.07 -24.94
C GLN A 574 2.12 7.81 -25.29
N CYS A 575 1.46 7.26 -24.28
CA CYS A 575 0.74 5.99 -24.36
C CYS A 575 -0.79 6.15 -24.13
N GLY A 576 -1.29 7.38 -24.03
CA GLY A 576 -2.67 7.60 -23.66
C GLY A 576 -3.19 9.04 -23.68
N LEU A 577 -4.46 9.18 -23.29
CA LEU A 577 -5.18 10.45 -23.13
C LEU A 577 -5.83 10.54 -21.75
N THR A 578 -6.23 11.75 -21.35
CA THR A 578 -7.03 11.98 -20.15
C THR A 578 -8.45 12.46 -20.44
N PHE A 579 -9.38 12.16 -19.53
CA PHE A 579 -10.77 12.63 -19.60
C PHE A 579 -11.25 13.14 -18.23
N ASP A 580 -12.23 14.05 -18.21
CA ASP A 580 -12.86 14.51 -16.96
C ASP A 580 -14.27 13.93 -16.84
N LEU A 581 -14.50 13.05 -15.86
CA LEU A 581 -15.81 12.44 -15.64
C LEU A 581 -16.89 13.49 -15.29
N ARG A 582 -16.51 14.65 -14.75
CA ARG A 582 -17.44 15.73 -14.39
C ARG A 582 -17.86 16.57 -15.60
N GLU A 583 -17.12 16.49 -16.69
CA GLU A 583 -17.40 17.21 -17.93
C GLU A 583 -18.20 16.32 -18.88
N ALA A 584 -19.44 16.71 -19.16
CA ALA A 584 -20.33 15.95 -20.05
C ALA A 584 -19.67 15.67 -21.41
N GLY A 585 -19.66 14.41 -21.82
CA GLY A 585 -19.09 13.99 -23.11
C GLY A 585 -17.55 13.99 -23.19
N SER A 586 -16.83 14.29 -22.10
CA SER A 586 -15.35 14.23 -22.07
C SER A 586 -14.84 12.81 -22.31
N LEU A 587 -15.42 11.82 -21.60
CA LEU A 587 -15.10 10.41 -21.77
C LEU A 587 -15.41 9.90 -23.20
N ALA A 588 -16.55 10.29 -23.76
CA ALA A 588 -16.97 9.91 -25.11
C ALA A 588 -16.02 10.44 -26.19
N ARG A 589 -15.63 11.72 -26.11
CA ARG A 589 -14.63 12.31 -27.02
C ARG A 589 -13.29 11.58 -26.93
N ALA A 590 -12.82 11.34 -25.71
CA ALA A 590 -11.54 10.67 -25.50
C ALA A 590 -11.56 9.22 -26.01
N LEU A 591 -12.65 8.46 -25.80
CA LEU A 591 -12.79 7.12 -26.36
C LEU A 591 -12.82 7.11 -27.90
N ALA A 592 -13.51 8.08 -28.52
CA ALA A 592 -13.53 8.21 -29.97
C ALA A 592 -12.12 8.48 -30.56
N GLU A 593 -11.30 9.29 -29.89
CA GLU A 593 -9.90 9.54 -30.28
C GLU A 593 -8.98 8.33 -30.08
N MET A 594 -9.37 7.38 -29.23
CA MET A 594 -8.62 6.16 -28.93
C MET A 594 -9.07 4.94 -29.76
N ALA A 595 -10.09 5.12 -30.61
CA ALA A 595 -10.56 4.08 -31.51
C ALA A 595 -9.43 3.60 -32.45
N PRO A 596 -9.39 2.31 -32.84
CA PRO A 596 -8.30 1.74 -33.64
C PRO A 596 -7.90 2.54 -34.88
N ASP A 597 -8.89 3.07 -35.59
CA ASP A 597 -8.73 3.81 -36.85
C ASP A 597 -8.53 5.32 -36.67
N ALA A 598 -8.59 5.83 -35.43
CA ALA A 598 -8.37 7.24 -35.15
C ALA A 598 -6.90 7.63 -35.39
N GLU A 599 -6.67 8.83 -35.96
CA GLU A 599 -5.32 9.36 -36.19
C GLU A 599 -4.54 9.47 -34.88
N THR A 600 -5.20 9.86 -33.78
CA THR A 600 -4.60 9.98 -32.46
C THR A 600 -4.13 8.61 -31.93
N ALA A 601 -5.01 7.60 -31.93
CA ALA A 601 -4.64 6.23 -31.53
C ALA A 601 -3.50 5.65 -32.38
N THR A 602 -3.55 5.86 -33.70
CA THR A 602 -2.48 5.42 -34.62
C THR A 602 -1.14 6.05 -34.28
N ARG A 603 -1.11 7.38 -34.05
CA ARG A 603 0.11 8.10 -33.66
C ARG A 603 0.65 7.64 -32.30
N LEU A 604 -0.22 7.40 -31.32
CA LEU A 604 0.18 6.91 -30.00
C LEU A 604 0.77 5.49 -30.08
N ARG A 605 0.18 4.59 -30.87
CA ARG A 605 0.72 3.23 -31.08
C ARG A 605 2.05 3.24 -31.82
N GLN A 606 2.22 4.08 -32.85
CA GLN A 606 3.50 4.24 -33.55
C GLN A 606 4.60 4.71 -32.60
N ARG A 607 4.34 5.75 -31.81
CA ARG A 607 5.29 6.25 -30.79
C ARG A 607 5.62 5.22 -29.72
N THR A 608 4.63 4.42 -29.32
CA THR A 608 4.80 3.33 -28.37
C THR A 608 5.74 2.24 -28.91
N ALA A 609 5.60 1.89 -30.20
CA ALA A 609 6.48 0.94 -30.87
C ALA A 609 7.90 1.49 -31.09
N GLU A 610 8.03 2.77 -31.44
CA GLU A 610 9.32 3.46 -31.62
C GLU A 610 10.07 3.67 -30.29
N SER A 611 9.35 3.77 -29.17
CA SER A 611 9.90 3.95 -27.82
C SER A 611 10.40 2.66 -27.18
N MET A 612 10.50 1.53 -27.90
CA MET A 612 11.24 0.36 -27.40
C MET A 612 12.73 0.69 -27.37
N VAL A 613 13.14 1.29 -26.24
CA VAL A 613 14.50 1.78 -26.02
C VAL A 613 15.49 0.61 -26.03
N SER A 614 16.52 0.68 -26.87
CA SER A 614 17.61 -0.29 -26.86
C SER A 614 18.39 -0.24 -25.54
N ASN A 615 18.98 -1.36 -25.12
CA ASN A 615 19.85 -1.40 -23.94
C ASN A 615 20.99 -0.34 -24.00
N GLU A 616 21.45 0.00 -25.21
CA GLU A 616 22.43 1.07 -25.45
C GLU A 616 21.95 2.45 -24.98
N MET A 617 20.68 2.79 -25.24
CA MET A 617 20.13 4.06 -24.81
C MET A 617 19.87 4.09 -23.29
N ALA A 618 19.43 2.98 -22.69
CA ALA A 618 19.35 2.88 -21.24
C ALA A 618 20.72 3.12 -20.59
N GLN A 619 21.78 2.54 -21.15
CA GLN A 619 23.16 2.74 -20.72
C GLN A 619 23.62 4.19 -20.84
N LEU A 620 23.36 4.86 -21.97
CA LEU A 620 23.70 6.28 -22.16
C LEU A 620 23.04 7.20 -21.12
N ILE A 621 21.81 6.88 -20.68
CA ILE A 621 21.13 7.64 -19.64
C ILE A 621 21.81 7.41 -18.28
N VAL A 622 22.18 6.16 -17.95
CA VAL A 622 22.94 5.83 -16.73
C VAL A 622 24.28 6.57 -16.71
N GLU A 623 25.03 6.57 -17.81
CA GLU A 623 26.28 7.33 -17.93
C GLU A 623 26.08 8.84 -17.78
N SER A 624 24.95 9.36 -18.24
CA SER A 624 24.58 10.77 -18.07
C SER A 624 24.32 11.08 -16.59
N ALA A 625 23.67 10.18 -15.86
CA ALA A 625 23.53 10.27 -14.40
C ALA A 625 24.90 10.26 -13.70
N TYR A 626 25.83 9.41 -14.16
CA TYR A 626 27.18 9.32 -13.58
C TYR A 626 27.97 10.61 -13.79
N ARG A 627 27.93 11.17 -15.01
CA ARG A 627 28.58 12.44 -15.34
C ARG A 627 27.98 13.59 -14.53
N TYR A 628 26.66 13.61 -14.38
CA TYR A 628 25.99 14.59 -13.52
C TYR A 628 26.50 14.49 -12.08
N ALA A 629 26.50 13.28 -11.50
CA ALA A 629 26.94 13.05 -10.13
C ALA A 629 28.43 13.40 -9.91
N LEU A 630 29.30 13.12 -10.88
CA LEU A 630 30.73 13.49 -10.83
C LEU A 630 30.98 15.00 -10.92
N CYS A 631 30.07 15.75 -11.53
CA CYS A 631 30.16 17.20 -11.71
C CYS A 631 29.29 17.98 -10.71
N ALA A 632 28.48 17.30 -9.89
CA ALA A 632 27.65 17.93 -8.88
C ALA A 632 28.55 18.67 -7.86
N PRO A 633 28.20 19.92 -7.50
CA PRO A 633 29.05 20.81 -6.69
C PRO A 633 29.21 20.40 -5.24
#